data_AF-A0A397UFT9-F1
#
_entry.id   AF-A0A397UFT9-F1
#
_cell.length_a   1.000
_cell.length_b   1.000
_cell.length_c   1.000
_cell.angle_alpha   90.00
_cell.angle_beta   90.00
_cell.angle_gamma   90.00
#
_symmetry.space_group_name_H-M   'P 1'
#
loop_
_entity.id
_entity.type
_entity.pdbx_description
1 polymer ?
#
loop_
_entity_poly.entity_id
_entity_poly.type
_entity_poly.pdbx_seq_one_letter_code
_entity_poly.pdbx_strand_id
1 'polypeptide(L)'
;MPKSKINHGPCSIYNCNKSSNDFRCLSNLAIRKASAKGNLRLYPYLQPGYQICSPHYTAIVENQLPEPTSAPAQAFIPTTLPVKPSIGDQIKQMTSVLYTKRHDNVILDPNEFDKMLKETDPNLTNFFADMCAILIPRDRSPYNKKEDRKKIVEILYLMAGIRNQHVNNFKLELALYLAGSGVTCDAINALSSAGVSVTHQTVYNYKKKLLTNIR
;
A
#
# COMPACT_ATOMS: atom_id res chain seq x y z
N MET A 1 -33.12 14.03 35.20
CA MET A 1 -32.69 12.79 35.89
C MET A 1 -33.92 12.21 36.59
N PRO A 2 -34.19 10.87 36.60
CA PRO A 2 -33.26 9.76 36.94
C PRO A 2 -33.12 8.71 35.80
N LYS A 3 -31.96 8.05 35.56
CA LYS A 3 -31.15 7.04 36.30
C LYS A 3 -31.65 5.58 36.15
N SER A 4 -30.99 4.81 35.28
CA SER A 4 -30.60 3.42 35.57
C SER A 4 -29.49 2.97 34.59
N LYS A 5 -28.33 2.56 35.09
CA LYS A 5 -27.30 1.87 34.29
C LYS A 5 -27.88 0.52 33.85
N ILE A 6 -28.16 0.37 32.56
CA ILE A 6 -28.68 -0.88 31.96
C ILE A 6 -27.55 -1.92 31.76
N ASN A 7 -26.29 -1.50 31.93
CA ASN A 7 -25.12 -2.30 31.60
C ASN A 7 -24.65 -3.13 32.79
N HIS A 8 -24.41 -4.41 32.57
CA HIS A 8 -23.66 -5.25 33.52
C HIS A 8 -22.18 -4.83 33.51
N GLY A 9 -21.80 -3.94 34.43
CA GLY A 9 -20.42 -3.47 34.63
C GLY A 9 -20.10 -2.09 34.00
N PRO A 10 -18.83 -1.62 34.08
CA PRO A 10 -18.42 -0.26 33.69
C PRO A 10 -18.39 0.01 32.18
N CYS A 11 -19.03 -0.81 31.35
CA CYS A 11 -19.04 -0.59 29.91
C CYS A 11 -19.84 0.67 29.53
N SER A 12 -19.22 1.57 28.75
CA SER A 12 -19.82 2.83 28.28
C SER A 12 -20.74 2.68 27.06
N ILE A 13 -20.93 1.48 26.52
CA ILE A 13 -21.88 1.23 25.41
C ILE A 13 -23.29 1.19 25.98
N TYR A 14 -24.21 1.99 25.45
CA TYR A 14 -25.61 1.96 25.91
C TYR A 14 -26.25 0.58 25.67
N ASN A 15 -27.00 0.08 26.65
CA ASN A 15 -27.69 -1.23 26.62
C ASN A 15 -26.76 -2.43 26.40
N CYS A 16 -25.55 -2.38 26.97
CA CYS A 16 -24.62 -3.50 26.96
C CYS A 16 -25.20 -4.71 27.71
N ASN A 17 -25.58 -5.74 26.97
CA ASN A 17 -26.05 -7.04 27.48
C ASN A 17 -24.96 -8.12 27.49
N LYS A 18 -23.68 -7.73 27.27
CA LYS A 18 -22.56 -8.67 27.22
C LYS A 18 -22.09 -8.99 28.63
N SER A 19 -22.12 -10.27 29.00
CA SER A 19 -21.47 -10.76 30.21
C SER A 19 -19.95 -10.74 30.01
N SER A 20 -19.27 -9.82 30.69
CA SER A 20 -17.81 -9.71 30.64
C SER A 20 -17.32 -9.23 32.00
N ASN A 21 -16.29 -9.89 32.53
CA ASN A 21 -15.57 -9.41 33.71
C ASN A 21 -14.37 -8.54 33.31
N ASP A 22 -13.99 -8.55 32.03
CA ASP A 22 -12.87 -7.81 31.49
C ASP A 22 -13.32 -6.52 30.81
N PHE A 23 -12.75 -5.40 31.24
CA PHE A 23 -13.09 -4.07 30.77
C PHE A 23 -11.83 -3.28 30.40
N ARG A 24 -11.80 -2.74 29.19
CA ARG A 24 -10.66 -2.02 28.62
C ARG A 24 -10.98 -0.54 28.51
N CYS A 25 -10.03 0.29 28.90
CA CYS A 25 -10.09 1.73 28.65
C CYS A 25 -9.74 2.01 27.18
N LEU A 26 -10.54 2.85 26.52
CA LEU A 26 -10.29 3.30 25.16
C LEU A 26 -9.13 4.28 25.14
N SER A 27 -7.99 3.84 24.62
CA SER A 27 -6.85 4.71 24.38
C SER A 27 -7.06 5.56 23.11
N ASN A 28 -6.28 6.63 22.98
CA ASN A 28 -6.24 7.42 21.74
C ASN A 28 -5.94 6.56 20.50
N LEU A 29 -5.11 5.52 20.65
CA LEU A 29 -4.80 4.56 19.59
C LEU A 29 -6.03 3.71 19.22
N ALA A 30 -6.78 3.23 20.20
CA ALA A 30 -7.99 2.45 19.98
C ALA A 30 -9.07 3.26 19.23
N ILE A 31 -9.27 4.52 19.60
CA ILE A 31 -10.20 5.44 18.92
C ILE A 31 -9.78 5.69 17.47
N ARG A 32 -8.49 5.97 17.23
CA ARG A 32 -7.97 6.15 15.86
C ARG A 32 -8.18 4.91 15.00
N LYS A 33 -7.93 3.72 15.56
CA LYS A 33 -8.12 2.43 14.88
C LYS A 33 -9.59 2.14 14.58
N ALA A 34 -10.50 2.40 15.52
CA ALA A 34 -11.94 2.28 15.32
C ALA A 34 -12.47 3.29 14.29
N SER A 35 -11.94 4.51 14.28
CA SER A 35 -12.28 5.55 13.30
C SER A 35 -11.80 5.20 11.89
N ALA A 36 -10.57 4.69 11.75
CA ALA A 36 -10.02 4.27 10.45
C ALA A 36 -10.83 3.13 9.82
N LYS A 37 -11.45 2.29 10.65
CA LYS A 37 -12.36 1.21 10.21
C LYS A 37 -13.81 1.65 10.00
N GLY A 38 -14.15 2.90 10.29
CA GLY A 38 -15.53 3.41 10.20
C GLY A 38 -16.47 2.98 11.33
N ASN A 39 -16.04 2.08 12.22
CA ASN A 39 -16.85 1.52 13.31
C ASN A 39 -17.31 2.57 14.34
N LEU A 40 -16.57 3.69 14.48
CA LEU A 40 -16.93 4.76 15.41
C LEU A 40 -18.21 5.52 14.99
N ARG A 41 -18.64 5.41 13.72
CA ARG A 41 -19.88 6.02 13.23
C ARG A 41 -21.12 5.51 13.98
N LEU A 42 -21.09 4.24 14.41
CA LEU A 42 -22.18 3.62 15.19
C LEU A 42 -22.17 4.05 16.66
N TYR A 43 -21.06 4.64 17.13
CA TYR A 43 -20.84 5.00 18.54
C TYR A 43 -20.18 6.39 18.66
N PRO A 44 -20.81 7.47 18.14
CA PRO A 44 -20.19 8.81 18.05
C PRO A 44 -19.91 9.45 19.42
N TYR A 45 -20.52 8.91 20.48
CA TYR A 45 -20.38 9.38 21.86
C TYR A 45 -19.16 8.77 22.58
N LEU A 46 -18.45 7.81 21.99
CA LEU A 46 -17.26 7.21 22.61
C LEU A 46 -16.05 8.14 22.47
N GLN A 47 -15.40 8.41 23.60
CA GLN A 47 -14.21 9.26 23.69
C GLN A 47 -13.04 8.47 24.32
N PRO A 48 -11.79 8.92 24.13
CA PRO A 48 -10.66 8.40 24.88
C PRO A 48 -10.93 8.48 26.40
N GLY A 49 -10.50 7.46 27.15
CA GLY A 49 -10.74 7.36 28.59
C GLY A 49 -12.02 6.60 28.97
N TYR A 50 -12.90 6.30 28.01
CA TYR A 50 -14.13 5.54 28.29
C TYR A 50 -13.81 4.04 28.40
N GLN A 51 -14.44 3.37 29.35
CA GLN A 51 -14.22 1.95 29.58
C GLN A 51 -15.29 1.11 28.87
N ILE A 52 -14.90 0.07 28.12
CA ILE A 52 -15.84 -0.83 27.44
C ILE A 52 -15.46 -2.29 27.70
N CYS A 53 -16.43 -3.20 27.68
CA CYS A 53 -16.13 -4.62 27.88
C CYS A 53 -15.31 -5.19 26.72
N SER A 54 -14.54 -6.24 26.98
CA SER A 54 -13.68 -6.86 25.96
C SER A 54 -14.44 -7.26 24.68
N PRO A 55 -15.66 -7.82 24.73
CA PRO A 55 -16.45 -8.11 23.53
C PRO A 55 -16.73 -6.87 22.67
N HIS A 56 -17.12 -5.74 23.29
CA HIS A 56 -17.32 -4.49 22.56
C HIS A 56 -16.01 -3.89 22.06
N TYR A 57 -14.93 -4.03 22.84
CA TYR A 57 -13.60 -3.58 22.43
C TYR A 57 -13.15 -4.29 21.15
N THR A 58 -13.24 -5.61 21.12
CA THR A 58 -12.88 -6.40 19.93
C THR A 58 -13.80 -6.06 18.76
N ALA A 59 -15.11 -5.94 18.96
CA ALA A 59 -16.06 -5.59 17.89
C ALA A 59 -15.78 -4.20 17.28
N ILE A 60 -15.43 -3.21 18.10
CA ILE A 60 -15.27 -1.81 17.67
C ILE A 60 -13.85 -1.55 17.13
N VAL A 61 -12.82 -2.12 17.76
CA VAL A 61 -11.40 -1.79 17.51
C VAL A 61 -10.72 -2.85 16.64
N GLU A 62 -11.04 -4.13 16.84
CA GLU A 62 -10.31 -5.26 16.24
C GLU A 62 -11.01 -5.82 15.00
N ASN A 63 -12.33 -5.92 15.00
CA ASN A 63 -13.10 -6.44 13.86
C ASN A 63 -13.58 -5.31 12.94
N GLN A 64 -13.83 -5.64 11.67
CA GLN A 64 -14.71 -4.83 10.82
C GLN A 64 -16.14 -5.29 11.12
N LEU A 65 -17.01 -4.38 11.57
CA LEU A 65 -18.41 -4.74 11.77
C LEU A 65 -19.04 -5.07 10.41
N PRO A 66 -19.78 -6.19 10.27
CA PRO A 66 -20.61 -6.42 9.09
C PRO A 66 -21.61 -5.26 8.96
N GLU A 67 -21.80 -4.74 7.76
CA GLU A 67 -22.82 -3.73 7.53
C GLU A 67 -24.21 -4.27 7.93
N PRO A 68 -25.07 -3.46 8.57
CA PRO A 68 -26.42 -3.88 8.93
C PRO A 68 -27.22 -4.16 7.66
N THR A 69 -27.56 -5.43 7.45
CA THR A 69 -28.40 -5.90 6.35
C THR A 69 -29.87 -5.63 6.64
N SER A 70 -30.48 -4.69 5.90
CA SER A 70 -31.81 -4.88 5.28
C SER A 70 -32.30 -3.66 4.49
N ALA A 71 -32.72 -3.94 3.24
CA ALA A 71 -33.66 -3.22 2.36
C ALA A 71 -33.07 -2.18 1.34
N PRO A 72 -33.75 -1.99 0.19
CA PRO A 72 -33.37 -2.61 -1.08
C PRO A 72 -32.81 -1.61 -2.12
N ALA A 73 -32.00 -2.16 -3.02
CA ALA A 73 -31.56 -1.64 -4.31
C ALA A 73 -32.02 -0.21 -4.67
N GLN A 74 -31.34 0.79 -4.13
CA GLN A 74 -31.21 2.07 -4.81
C GLN A 74 -29.79 2.14 -5.32
N ALA A 75 -29.66 2.35 -6.63
CA ALA A 75 -28.42 2.37 -7.36
C ALA A 75 -27.39 3.23 -6.62
N PHE A 76 -26.46 2.56 -5.94
CA PHE A 76 -25.25 3.19 -5.45
C PHE A 76 -24.47 3.60 -6.70
N ILE A 77 -24.63 4.85 -7.11
CA ILE A 77 -23.57 5.55 -7.85
C ILE A 77 -22.44 5.65 -6.82
N PRO A 78 -21.31 4.93 -6.97
CA PRO A 78 -20.22 5.07 -6.04
C PRO A 78 -19.62 6.45 -6.28
N THR A 79 -20.02 7.44 -5.48
CA THR A 79 -19.19 8.62 -5.30
C THR A 79 -18.03 8.21 -4.40
N THR A 80 -17.06 7.50 -4.98
CA THR A 80 -15.74 7.33 -4.37
C THR A 80 -15.12 8.72 -4.28
N LEU A 81 -15.15 9.33 -3.09
CA LEU A 81 -14.17 10.35 -2.78
C LEU A 81 -12.80 9.72 -3.08
N PRO A 82 -11.93 10.37 -3.86
CA PRO A 82 -10.68 9.77 -4.29
C PRO A 82 -9.84 9.53 -3.04
N VAL A 83 -9.76 8.26 -2.62
CA VAL A 83 -8.86 7.84 -1.56
C VAL A 83 -7.46 8.10 -2.09
N LYS A 84 -6.78 9.10 -1.52
CA LYS A 84 -5.38 9.36 -1.85
C LYS A 84 -4.60 8.05 -1.64
N PRO A 85 -3.97 7.49 -2.69
CA PRO A 85 -3.24 6.24 -2.55
C PRO A 85 -2.14 6.37 -1.50
N SER A 86 -1.84 5.27 -0.80
CA SER A 86 -0.77 5.29 0.18
C SER A 86 0.57 5.60 -0.50
N ILE A 87 1.55 6.10 0.24
CA ILE A 87 2.89 6.36 -0.31
C ILE A 87 3.48 5.07 -0.93
N GLY A 88 3.22 3.92 -0.32
CA GLY A 88 3.65 2.62 -0.86
C GLY A 88 3.01 2.30 -2.22
N ASP A 89 1.71 2.58 -2.37
CA ASP A 89 1.00 2.39 -3.64
C ASP A 89 1.49 3.36 -4.72
N GLN A 90 1.76 4.61 -4.35
CA GLN A 90 2.33 5.61 -5.25
C GLN A 90 3.76 5.24 -5.68
N ILE A 91 4.60 4.73 -4.78
CA ILE A 91 5.92 4.20 -5.14
C ILE A 91 5.78 3.03 -6.10
N LYS A 92 4.82 2.13 -5.86
CA LYS A 92 4.53 1.00 -6.75
C LYS A 92 4.08 1.47 -8.14
N GLN A 93 3.25 2.50 -8.23
CA GLN A 93 2.81 3.09 -9.50
C GLN A 93 3.98 3.78 -10.24
N MET A 94 4.72 4.65 -9.55
CA MET A 94 5.86 5.37 -10.11
C MET A 94 6.91 4.42 -10.69
N THR A 95 7.28 3.38 -9.94
CA THR A 95 8.29 2.41 -10.40
C THR A 95 7.80 1.59 -11.61
N SER A 96 6.48 1.35 -11.73
CA SER A 96 5.88 0.76 -12.92
C SER A 96 5.91 1.71 -14.13
N VAL A 97 5.62 3.01 -13.93
CA VAL A 97 5.75 4.05 -14.98
C VAL A 97 7.19 4.14 -15.50
N LEU A 98 8.18 4.16 -14.60
CA LEU A 98 9.59 4.20 -15.01
C LEU A 98 10.02 2.90 -15.71
N TYR A 99 9.43 1.77 -15.38
CA TYR A 99 9.71 0.50 -16.06
C TYR A 99 9.19 0.50 -17.50
N THR A 100 7.99 1.02 -17.76
CA THR A 100 7.42 1.05 -19.12
C THR A 100 8.18 2.01 -20.02
N LYS A 101 8.64 3.15 -19.47
CA LYS A 101 9.46 4.15 -20.16
C LYS A 101 10.96 3.84 -20.20
N ARG A 102 11.40 2.65 -19.74
CA ARG A 102 12.85 2.31 -19.65
C ARG A 102 13.60 2.32 -20.99
N HIS A 103 12.88 2.22 -22.10
CA HIS A 103 13.44 2.23 -23.45
C HIS A 103 13.50 3.65 -24.04
N ASP A 104 12.90 4.63 -23.36
CA ASP A 104 12.97 6.04 -23.69
C ASP A 104 14.24 6.67 -23.06
N ASN A 105 14.51 7.93 -23.41
CA ASN A 105 15.59 8.68 -22.79
C ASN A 105 15.33 8.92 -21.31
N VAL A 106 16.39 8.81 -20.50
CA VAL A 106 16.33 9.08 -19.06
C VAL A 106 16.08 10.57 -18.82
N ILE A 107 14.95 10.90 -18.20
CA ILE A 107 14.58 12.28 -17.85
C ILE A 107 15.12 12.60 -16.46
N LEU A 108 16.14 13.46 -16.39
CA LEU A 108 16.75 13.88 -15.12
C LEU A 108 16.33 15.29 -14.68
N ASP A 109 15.73 16.10 -15.56
CA ASP A 109 15.20 17.40 -15.16
C ASP A 109 13.98 17.21 -14.23
N PRO A 110 13.97 17.82 -13.03
CA PRO A 110 12.88 17.64 -12.07
C PRO A 110 11.50 18.08 -12.55
N ASN A 111 11.40 19.07 -13.42
CA ASN A 111 10.11 19.57 -13.89
C ASN A 111 9.58 18.68 -15.01
N GLU A 112 10.45 18.27 -15.94
CA GLU A 112 10.09 17.29 -16.98
C GLU A 112 9.74 15.94 -16.39
N PHE A 113 10.47 15.49 -15.36
CA PHE A 113 10.19 14.26 -14.64
C PHE A 113 8.81 14.31 -13.96
N ASP A 114 8.51 15.37 -13.23
CA ASP A 114 7.22 15.58 -12.57
C ASP A 114 6.07 15.61 -13.58
N LYS A 115 6.26 16.32 -14.70
CA LYS A 115 5.30 16.36 -15.81
C LYS A 115 5.07 14.97 -16.40
N MET A 116 6.13 14.21 -16.65
CA MET A 116 6.04 12.86 -17.19
C MET A 116 5.24 11.93 -16.26
N LEU A 117 5.44 12.02 -14.94
CA LEU A 117 4.66 11.22 -13.99
C LEU A 117 3.17 11.60 -14.00
N LYS A 118 2.87 12.90 -13.96
CA LYS A 118 1.50 13.45 -14.02
C LYS A 118 0.74 13.02 -15.25
N GLU A 119 1.38 13.09 -16.41
CA GLU A 119 0.77 12.73 -17.70
C GLU A 119 0.55 11.23 -17.84
N THR A 120 1.39 10.41 -17.19
CA THR A 120 1.29 8.94 -17.30
C THR A 120 0.30 8.34 -16.31
N ASP A 121 0.24 8.83 -15.07
CA ASP A 121 -0.67 8.33 -14.04
C ASP A 121 -1.22 9.48 -13.17
N PRO A 122 -2.55 9.76 -13.22
CA PRO A 122 -3.17 10.78 -12.40
C PRO A 122 -2.93 10.63 -10.90
N ASN A 123 -2.73 9.40 -10.40
CA ASN A 123 -2.45 9.12 -8.99
C ASN A 123 -1.08 9.64 -8.52
N LEU A 124 -0.19 9.92 -9.47
CA LEU A 124 1.14 10.47 -9.23
C LEU A 124 1.16 12.00 -9.30
N THR A 125 0.01 12.65 -9.47
CA THR A 125 -0.06 14.10 -9.73
C THR A 125 0.65 14.94 -8.66
N ASN A 126 0.54 14.56 -7.39
CA ASN A 126 1.22 15.27 -6.29
C ASN A 126 2.43 14.52 -5.75
N PHE A 127 2.77 13.36 -6.33
CA PHE A 127 3.76 12.45 -5.77
C PHE A 127 5.15 13.08 -5.67
N PHE A 128 5.66 13.67 -6.75
CA PHE A 128 7.00 14.26 -6.74
C PHE A 128 7.10 15.46 -5.79
N ALA A 129 6.06 16.30 -5.76
CA ALA A 129 5.96 17.42 -4.84
C ALA A 129 5.94 16.96 -3.38
N ASP A 130 5.17 15.91 -3.07
CA ASP A 130 5.11 15.30 -1.75
C ASP A 130 6.48 14.73 -1.34
N MET A 131 7.18 14.03 -2.24
CA MET A 131 8.54 13.51 -1.98
C MET A 131 9.55 14.63 -1.71
N CYS A 132 9.47 15.73 -2.47
CA CYS A 132 10.29 16.92 -2.22
C CYS A 132 9.99 17.52 -0.84
N ALA A 133 8.72 17.64 -0.46
CA ALA A 133 8.33 18.18 0.84
C ALA A 133 8.77 17.29 2.02
N ILE A 134 8.84 15.97 1.82
CA ILE A 134 9.30 15.00 2.83
C ILE A 134 10.82 15.04 2.97
N LEU A 135 11.57 15.09 1.87
CA LEU A 135 13.02 14.89 1.86
C LEU A 135 13.84 16.19 1.95
N ILE A 136 13.25 17.34 1.61
CA ILE A 136 13.95 18.63 1.61
C ILE A 136 13.59 19.43 2.88
N PRO A 137 14.56 19.77 3.74
CA PRO A 137 14.34 20.64 4.89
C PRO A 137 13.78 22.02 4.51
N ARG A 138 12.90 22.56 5.36
CA ARG A 138 12.18 23.83 5.09
C ARG A 138 13.11 25.04 5.03
N ASP A 139 14.12 25.05 5.89
CA ASP A 139 15.14 26.08 6.06
C ASP A 139 16.27 26.02 5.02
N ARG A 140 16.21 25.07 4.09
CA ARG A 140 17.23 24.89 3.05
C ARG A 140 17.23 26.08 2.07
N SER A 141 18.43 26.51 1.67
CA SER A 141 18.61 27.64 0.76
C SER A 141 17.97 27.38 -0.62
N PRO A 142 17.53 28.43 -1.36
CA PRO A 142 16.89 28.25 -2.66
C PRO A 142 17.74 27.49 -3.69
N TYR A 143 19.06 27.74 -3.69
CA TYR A 143 20.00 27.03 -4.56
C TYR A 143 20.06 25.53 -4.21
N ASN A 144 20.24 25.21 -2.92
CA ASN A 144 20.30 23.82 -2.48
C ASN A 144 18.98 23.08 -2.71
N LYS A 145 17.83 23.74 -2.52
CA LYS A 145 16.51 23.19 -2.84
C LYS A 145 16.40 22.75 -4.30
N LYS A 146 16.95 23.54 -5.25
CA LYS A 146 16.97 23.15 -6.67
C LYS A 146 17.83 21.91 -6.91
N GLU A 147 18.99 21.85 -6.27
CA GLU A 147 19.90 20.72 -6.40
C GLU A 147 19.35 19.44 -5.76
N ASP A 148 18.69 19.56 -4.61
CA ASP A 148 18.06 18.42 -3.94
C ASP A 148 16.92 17.82 -4.76
N ARG A 149 16.15 18.65 -5.49
CA ARG A 149 15.12 18.13 -6.40
C ARG A 149 15.72 17.18 -7.45
N LYS A 150 16.91 17.49 -7.98
CA LYS A 150 17.61 16.59 -8.93
C LYS A 150 18.02 15.28 -8.25
N LYS A 151 18.60 15.37 -7.05
CA LYS A 151 18.97 14.18 -6.25
C LYS A 151 17.76 13.30 -5.94
N ILE A 152 16.60 13.90 -5.69
CA ILE A 152 15.37 13.13 -5.48
C ILE A 152 14.98 12.37 -6.74
N VAL A 153 15.08 12.97 -7.93
CA VAL A 153 14.84 12.25 -9.19
C VAL A 153 15.78 11.04 -9.30
N GLU A 154 17.07 11.21 -9.03
CA GLU A 154 18.03 10.09 -9.04
C GLU A 154 17.65 8.99 -8.05
N ILE A 155 17.25 9.36 -6.81
CA ILE A 155 16.78 8.41 -5.80
C ILE A 155 15.53 7.66 -6.28
N LEU A 156 14.58 8.33 -6.95
CA LEU A 156 13.38 7.69 -7.49
C LEU A 156 13.73 6.68 -8.59
N TYR A 157 14.67 6.99 -9.48
CA TYR A 157 15.19 6.02 -10.45
C TYR A 157 15.89 4.84 -9.79
N LEU A 158 16.70 5.08 -8.75
CA LEU A 158 17.34 4.01 -7.99
C LEU A 158 16.30 3.08 -7.35
N MET A 159 15.25 3.64 -6.73
CA MET A 159 14.16 2.84 -6.17
C MET A 159 13.43 2.01 -7.23
N ALA A 160 13.19 2.58 -8.42
CA ALA A 160 12.63 1.83 -9.54
C ALA A 160 13.56 0.72 -10.02
N GLY A 161 14.85 1.00 -10.16
CA GLY A 161 15.87 0.03 -10.52
C GLY A 161 15.90 -1.15 -9.56
N ILE A 162 16.00 -0.88 -8.25
CA ILE A 162 16.04 -1.91 -7.19
C ILE A 162 14.77 -2.76 -7.21
N ARG A 163 13.59 -2.12 -7.25
CA ARG A 163 12.31 -2.84 -7.26
C ARG A 163 12.19 -3.73 -8.50
N ASN A 164 12.50 -3.19 -9.66
CA ASN A 164 12.39 -3.91 -10.92
C ASN A 164 13.40 -5.04 -11.02
N GLN A 165 14.62 -4.83 -10.50
CA GLN A 165 15.63 -5.88 -10.38
C GLN A 165 15.14 -7.01 -9.48
N HIS A 166 14.55 -6.71 -8.32
CA HIS A 166 14.01 -7.74 -7.43
C HIS A 166 12.91 -8.57 -8.11
N VAL A 167 11.97 -7.92 -8.81
CA VAL A 167 10.91 -8.61 -9.57
C VAL A 167 11.51 -9.48 -10.68
N ASN A 168 12.48 -8.98 -11.44
CA ASN A 168 13.11 -9.72 -12.53
C ASN A 168 13.96 -10.89 -12.04
N ASN A 169 14.69 -10.72 -10.93
CA ASN A 169 15.46 -11.78 -10.29
C ASN A 169 14.54 -12.91 -9.82
N PHE A 170 13.44 -12.57 -9.15
CA PHE A 170 12.45 -13.57 -8.73
C PHE A 170 11.90 -14.37 -9.92
N LYS A 171 11.52 -13.70 -11.02
CA LYS A 171 11.04 -14.38 -12.23
C LYS A 171 12.08 -15.34 -12.80
N LEU A 172 13.36 -14.97 -12.75
CA LEU A 172 14.46 -15.81 -13.22
C LEU A 172 14.70 -17.01 -12.30
N GLU A 173 14.74 -16.80 -10.98
CA GLU A 173 14.91 -17.88 -9.99
C GLU A 173 13.77 -18.89 -10.07
N LEU A 174 12.53 -18.42 -10.18
CA LEU A 174 11.36 -19.28 -10.38
C LEU A 174 11.49 -20.10 -11.67
N ALA A 175 11.88 -19.48 -12.78
CA ALA A 175 12.07 -20.19 -14.05
C ALA A 175 13.19 -21.24 -13.99
N LEU A 176 14.30 -20.91 -13.32
CA LEU A 176 15.41 -21.82 -13.09
C LEU A 176 14.98 -23.03 -12.25
N TYR A 177 14.20 -22.79 -11.19
CA TYR A 177 13.63 -23.83 -10.34
C TYR A 177 12.68 -24.74 -11.12
N LEU A 178 11.75 -24.17 -11.90
CA LEU A 178 10.80 -24.93 -12.72
C LEU A 178 11.54 -25.81 -13.75
N ALA A 179 12.54 -25.24 -14.43
CA ALA A 179 13.37 -25.99 -15.38
C ALA A 179 14.17 -27.12 -14.69
N GLY A 180 14.68 -26.89 -13.48
CA GLY A 180 15.36 -27.92 -12.68
C GLY A 180 14.43 -29.02 -12.17
N SER A 181 13.14 -28.70 -12.00
CA SER A 181 12.10 -29.62 -11.54
C SER A 181 11.47 -30.44 -12.69
N GLY A 182 11.97 -30.30 -13.92
CA GLY A 182 11.47 -31.03 -15.09
C GLY A 182 10.20 -30.46 -15.73
N VAL A 183 9.82 -29.22 -15.43
CA VAL A 183 8.69 -28.54 -16.09
C VAL A 183 9.02 -28.32 -17.56
N THR A 184 8.06 -28.56 -18.45
CA THR A 184 8.25 -28.46 -19.91
C THR A 184 8.54 -27.04 -20.36
N CYS A 185 9.29 -26.90 -21.47
CA CYS A 185 9.61 -25.61 -22.08
C CYS A 185 8.34 -24.80 -22.41
N ASP A 186 7.29 -25.47 -22.90
CA ASP A 186 6.02 -24.83 -23.24
C ASP A 186 5.30 -24.28 -22.02
N ALA A 187 5.31 -25.03 -20.90
CA ALA A 187 4.73 -24.55 -19.64
C ALA A 187 5.51 -23.36 -19.07
N ILE A 188 6.84 -23.38 -19.13
CA ILE A 188 7.69 -22.23 -18.72
C ILE A 188 7.41 -21.01 -19.60
N ASN A 189 7.31 -21.20 -20.92
CA ASN A 189 6.99 -20.12 -21.85
C ASN A 189 5.57 -19.58 -21.63
N ALA A 190 4.59 -20.43 -21.32
CA ALA A 190 3.24 -20.00 -20.97
C ALA A 190 3.24 -19.11 -19.72
N LEU A 191 3.96 -19.52 -18.66
CA LEU A 191 4.13 -18.70 -17.45
C LEU A 191 4.88 -17.39 -17.72
N SER A 192 5.85 -17.40 -18.64
CA SER A 192 6.52 -16.18 -19.09
C SER A 192 5.57 -15.23 -19.81
N SER A 193 4.74 -15.73 -20.71
CA SER A 193 3.73 -14.95 -21.44
C SER A 193 2.67 -14.38 -20.49
N ALA A 194 2.33 -15.11 -19.42
CA ALA A 194 1.49 -14.62 -18.33
C ALA A 194 2.19 -13.61 -17.40
N GLY A 195 3.48 -13.32 -17.62
CA GLY A 195 4.26 -12.37 -16.82
C GLY A 195 4.74 -12.89 -15.47
N VAL A 196 4.57 -14.18 -15.18
CA VAL A 196 4.91 -14.85 -13.90
C VAL A 196 6.38 -15.28 -13.86
N SER A 197 6.93 -15.66 -15.00
CA SER A 197 8.28 -16.23 -15.15
C SER A 197 9.07 -15.51 -16.24
N VAL A 198 10.29 -15.97 -16.52
CA VAL A 198 11.02 -15.69 -17.77
C VAL A 198 10.89 -16.87 -18.75
N THR A 199 11.23 -16.62 -20.02
CA THR A 199 11.18 -17.64 -21.08
C THR A 199 12.19 -18.75 -20.84
N HIS A 200 11.92 -19.93 -21.39
CA HIS A 200 12.88 -21.03 -21.39
C HIS A 200 14.21 -20.63 -22.05
N GLN A 201 14.17 -19.81 -23.10
CA GLN A 201 15.37 -19.30 -23.77
C GLN A 201 16.22 -18.44 -22.82
N THR A 202 15.60 -17.59 -22.00
CA THR A 202 16.30 -16.80 -20.98
C THR A 202 17.01 -17.70 -19.98
N VAL A 203 16.34 -18.76 -19.51
CA VAL A 203 16.93 -19.75 -18.59
C VAL A 203 18.14 -20.44 -19.21
N TYR A 204 18.01 -20.91 -20.45
CA TYR A 204 19.10 -21.56 -21.17
C TYR A 204 20.32 -20.65 -21.33
N ASN A 205 20.08 -19.41 -21.79
CA ASN A 205 21.14 -18.40 -21.96
C ASN A 205 21.84 -18.08 -20.63
N TYR A 206 21.08 -18.00 -19.52
CA TYR A 206 21.63 -17.76 -18.19
C TYR A 206 22.52 -18.91 -17.73
N LYS A 207 22.05 -20.16 -17.83
CA LYS A 207 22.85 -21.36 -17.51
C LYS A 207 24.14 -21.41 -18.33
N LYS A 208 24.06 -21.11 -19.63
CA LYS A 208 25.24 -21.04 -20.51
C LYS A 208 26.26 -20.01 -20.02
N LYS A 209 25.82 -18.81 -19.61
CA LYS A 209 26.69 -17.76 -19.06
C LYS A 209 27.41 -18.19 -17.78
N LEU A 210 26.72 -18.91 -16.89
CA LEU A 210 27.34 -19.43 -15.67
C LEU A 210 28.47 -20.41 -16.00
N LEU A 211 28.25 -21.31 -16.96
CA LEU A 211 29.25 -22.29 -17.38
C LEU A 211 30.46 -21.65 -18.09
N THR A 212 30.27 -20.54 -18.80
CA THR A 212 31.38 -19.80 -19.44
C THR A 212 32.20 -18.97 -18.45
N ASN A 213 31.64 -18.57 -17.31
CA ASN A 213 32.33 -17.74 -16.31
C ASN A 213 33.16 -18.55 -15.29
N ILE A 214 33.15 -19.89 -15.40
CA ILE A 214 33.90 -20.82 -14.53
C ILE A 214 35.21 -21.27 -15.20
N ARG A 215 35.54 -20.74 -16.38
CA ARG A 215 36.74 -21.08 -17.16
C ARG A 215 37.66 -19.88 -17.30
#